data_AF-A0A932MZT5-F1
#
_entry.id   AF-A0A932MZT5-F1
#
_cell.length_a   1.000
_cell.length_b   1.000
_cell.length_c   1.000
_cell.angle_alpha   90.00
_cell.angle_beta   90.00
_cell.angle_gamma   90.00
#
_symmetry.space_group_name_H-M   'P 1'
#
loop_
_entity.id
_entity.type
_entity.pdbx_description
1 polymer ?
#
loop_
_entity_poly.entity_id
_entity_poly.type
_entity_poly.pdbx_seq_one_letter_code
_entity_poly.pdbx_strand_id
1 'polypeptide(L)'
;MREGRALLAGLLRCGHCGRKLRVIYNRASSAMYHCDGAGPRGTNRCLSFGGKYVDEEIGEQLCQAVEPLAVEAAERALVLEREEREQGVEQARLRVQAAQYAADRAFEQYDLADPKNRLVVDNLEKRLNEKLAEVRVAQGDLERRLEGDPPLTEEQREQLRRLSRDFRRVWNHPDAPTPLRKQLLRAAIREVVVRRDGGQLAFTVHWAGGVCTEVRVNKRATPVGSRTDPSLTDLVRTLAESLGDGEIARILNMKKLKTPRDLRWTQDRVQAFRSAQRIKQSKKADEPDVLTGQQARDYLGIGYHGLTTMVRRGVIHTHQVTDFAPWRLSRAELDAEPVQAFVAVIKATGRPPPEGGSPQNQRLLFAEESTTTRKGAL
;
A
#
# COMPACT_ATOMS: atom_id res chain seq x y z
N MET A 1 -9.80 -18.39 14.58
CA MET A 1 -9.89 -17.70 13.26
C MET A 1 -8.56 -16.98 13.00
N ARG A 2 -8.07 -16.86 11.76
CA ARG A 2 -6.79 -16.17 11.49
C ARG A 2 -6.92 -14.64 11.68
N GLU A 3 -6.02 -14.05 12.46
CA GLU A 3 -6.02 -12.63 12.90
C GLU A 3 -5.70 -11.59 11.81
N GLY A 4 -5.33 -12.01 10.59
CA GLY A 4 -4.91 -11.07 9.56
C GLY A 4 -6.01 -10.09 9.12
N ARG A 5 -5.64 -8.93 8.58
CA ARG A 5 -6.58 -7.83 8.24
C ARG A 5 -7.55 -8.12 7.08
N ALA A 6 -7.31 -9.17 6.29
CA ALA A 6 -8.16 -9.53 5.16
C ALA A 6 -9.53 -10.07 5.61
N LEU A 7 -10.61 -9.31 5.39
CA LEU A 7 -11.95 -9.68 5.83
C LEU A 7 -12.53 -10.83 4.99
N LEU A 8 -12.36 -10.77 3.68
CA LEU A 8 -12.95 -11.73 2.72
C LEU A 8 -12.08 -12.97 2.49
N ALA A 9 -11.10 -13.22 3.36
CA ALA A 9 -10.21 -14.37 3.29
C ALA A 9 -11.02 -15.69 3.35
N GLY A 10 -10.97 -16.47 2.27
CA GLY A 10 -11.66 -17.76 2.14
C GLY A 10 -13.10 -17.70 1.62
N LEU A 11 -13.66 -16.49 1.43
CA LEU A 11 -14.98 -16.26 0.82
C LEU A 11 -14.90 -15.99 -0.68
N LEU A 12 -13.78 -15.41 -1.16
CA LEU A 12 -13.63 -15.02 -2.55
C LEU A 12 -13.30 -16.20 -3.47
N ARG A 13 -13.99 -16.27 -4.61
CA ARG A 13 -13.73 -17.19 -5.73
C ARG A 13 -13.48 -16.45 -7.04
N CYS A 14 -12.61 -17.01 -7.86
CA CYS A 14 -12.33 -16.53 -9.19
C CYS A 14 -13.47 -16.92 -10.13
N GLY A 15 -14.15 -15.96 -10.75
CA GLY A 15 -15.19 -16.21 -11.73
C GLY A 15 -14.69 -16.72 -13.09
N HIS A 16 -13.37 -16.74 -13.32
CA HIS A 16 -12.76 -17.29 -14.54
C HIS A 16 -12.36 -18.77 -14.37
N CYS A 17 -11.76 -19.15 -13.23
CA CYS A 17 -11.24 -20.51 -13.01
C CYS A 17 -11.87 -21.25 -11.82
N GLY A 18 -12.86 -20.66 -11.13
CA GLY A 18 -13.61 -21.25 -10.00
C GLY A 18 -12.86 -21.40 -8.67
N ARG A 19 -11.52 -21.23 -8.67
CA ARG A 19 -10.67 -21.43 -7.49
C ARG A 19 -10.84 -20.31 -6.46
N LYS A 20 -10.67 -20.65 -5.18
CA LYS A 20 -10.65 -19.66 -4.08
C LYS A 20 -9.43 -18.76 -4.20
N LEU A 21 -9.61 -17.47 -3.93
CA LEU A 21 -8.50 -16.51 -3.91
C LEU A 21 -7.69 -16.70 -2.63
N ARG A 22 -6.37 -16.46 -2.74
CA ARG A 22 -5.44 -16.45 -1.63
C ARG A 22 -5.07 -15.02 -1.24
N VAL A 23 -4.66 -14.85 0.01
CA VAL A 23 -4.22 -13.56 0.57
C VAL A 23 -2.71 -13.55 0.67
N ILE A 24 -2.08 -12.51 0.15
CA ILE A 24 -0.68 -12.16 0.42
C ILE A 24 -0.69 -10.85 1.21
N TYR A 25 0.14 -10.77 2.24
CA TYR A 25 0.41 -9.51 2.93
C TYR A 25 1.69 -8.90 2.38
N ASN A 26 1.65 -7.61 2.06
CA ASN A 26 2.87 -6.86 1.71
C ASN A 26 3.58 -6.37 2.99
N ARG A 27 4.78 -5.78 2.84
CA ARG A 27 5.58 -5.24 3.96
C ARG A 27 4.85 -4.16 4.79
N ALA A 28 3.81 -3.54 4.24
CA ALA A 28 2.97 -2.56 4.94
C ALA A 28 1.70 -3.20 5.56
N SER A 29 1.69 -4.51 5.76
CA SER A 29 0.56 -5.30 6.28
C SER A 29 -0.76 -5.11 5.51
N SER A 30 -0.68 -4.66 4.27
CA SER A 30 -1.84 -4.52 3.39
C SER A 30 -2.12 -5.87 2.73
N ALA A 31 -3.36 -6.35 2.89
CA ALA A 31 -3.82 -7.57 2.27
C ALA A 31 -3.99 -7.37 0.75
N MET A 32 -3.52 -8.33 -0.03
CA MET A 32 -3.75 -8.44 -1.47
C MET A 32 -4.38 -9.80 -1.77
N TYR A 33 -5.51 -9.78 -2.48
CA TYR A 33 -6.17 -10.98 -2.97
C TYR A 33 -5.63 -11.32 -4.36
N HIS A 34 -5.33 -12.59 -4.58
CA HIS A 34 -4.87 -13.07 -5.88
C HIS A 34 -5.39 -14.48 -6.16
N CYS A 35 -5.54 -14.78 -7.44
CA CYS A 35 -5.83 -16.12 -7.94
C CYS A 35 -4.58 -16.69 -8.62
N ASP A 36 -4.22 -17.92 -8.28
CA ASP A 36 -3.07 -18.62 -8.86
C ASP A 36 -3.32 -19.19 -10.27
N GLY A 37 -4.56 -19.07 -10.77
CA GLY A 37 -4.98 -19.62 -12.05
C GLY A 37 -5.01 -21.14 -12.09
N ALA A 38 -5.11 -21.71 -13.29
CA ALA A 38 -5.21 -23.15 -13.53
C ALA A 38 -3.85 -23.88 -13.52
N GLY A 39 -2.75 -23.18 -13.81
CA GLY A 39 -1.40 -23.75 -13.92
C GLY A 39 -0.71 -24.03 -12.57
N PRO A 40 0.52 -24.61 -12.62
CA PRO A 40 1.38 -24.75 -11.45
C PRO A 40 1.63 -23.38 -10.80
N ARG A 41 1.75 -23.36 -9.47
CA ARG A 41 1.82 -22.14 -8.63
C ARG A 41 2.64 -21.02 -9.30
N GLY A 42 1.96 -19.96 -9.74
CA GLY A 42 2.56 -18.65 -10.02
C GLY A 42 2.84 -18.28 -11.48
N THR A 43 2.57 -19.15 -12.47
CA THR A 43 2.93 -18.87 -13.88
C THR A 43 1.85 -18.14 -14.68
N ASN A 44 0.56 -18.18 -14.28
CA ASN A 44 -0.50 -17.45 -14.97
C ASN A 44 -1.63 -17.03 -14.01
N ARG A 45 -1.54 -15.82 -13.43
CA ARG A 45 -2.53 -15.32 -12.46
C ARG A 45 -3.76 -14.79 -13.17
N CYS A 46 -4.94 -15.34 -12.89
CA CYS A 46 -6.19 -14.86 -13.48
C CYS A 46 -6.54 -13.42 -13.04
N LEU A 47 -6.32 -13.11 -11.76
CA LEU A 47 -6.67 -11.81 -11.18
C LEU A 47 -5.88 -11.53 -9.89
N SER A 48 -5.61 -10.24 -9.67
CA SER A 48 -5.02 -9.72 -8.43
C SER A 48 -5.48 -8.29 -8.13
N PHE A 49 -5.77 -8.02 -6.86
CA PHE A 49 -6.24 -6.71 -6.39
C PHE A 49 -6.00 -6.51 -4.89
N GLY A 50 -5.94 -5.24 -4.46
CA GLY A 50 -5.76 -4.87 -3.06
C GLY A 50 -7.05 -5.09 -2.25
N GLY A 51 -6.90 -5.57 -1.02
CA GLY A 51 -8.04 -5.97 -0.19
C GLY A 51 -8.78 -4.84 0.50
N LYS A 52 -8.11 -3.72 0.85
CA LYS A 52 -8.69 -2.65 1.66
C LYS A 52 -10.04 -2.14 1.15
N TYR A 53 -10.08 -1.64 -0.08
CA TYR A 53 -11.30 -1.04 -0.66
C TYR A 53 -12.40 -2.07 -0.93
N VAL A 54 -12.02 -3.30 -1.28
CA VAL A 54 -12.99 -4.38 -1.53
C VAL A 54 -13.60 -4.84 -0.21
N ASP A 55 -12.79 -4.95 0.85
CA ASP A 55 -13.26 -5.28 2.19
C ASP A 55 -14.17 -4.17 2.75
N GLU A 56 -13.87 -2.90 2.47
CA GLU A 56 -14.72 -1.74 2.81
C GLU A 56 -16.07 -1.78 2.06
N GLU A 57 -16.06 -1.95 0.73
CA GLU A 57 -17.28 -1.96 -0.08
C GLU A 57 -18.20 -3.14 0.26
N ILE A 58 -17.63 -4.35 0.39
CA ILE A 58 -18.44 -5.52 0.77
C ILE A 58 -18.92 -5.41 2.23
N GLY A 59 -18.13 -4.79 3.11
CA GLY A 59 -18.55 -4.48 4.48
C GLY A 59 -19.73 -3.50 4.51
N GLU A 60 -19.73 -2.50 3.64
CA GLU A 60 -20.82 -1.55 3.47
C GLU A 60 -22.09 -2.25 2.95
N GLN A 61 -21.97 -3.18 2.00
CA GLN A 61 -23.09 -4.01 1.52
C GLN A 61 -23.67 -4.90 2.63
N LEU A 62 -22.82 -5.47 3.49
CA LEU A 62 -23.28 -6.17 4.68
C LEU A 62 -24.08 -5.24 5.60
N CYS A 63 -23.57 -4.03 5.86
CA CYS A 63 -24.28 -3.06 6.69
C CYS A 63 -25.65 -2.74 6.10
N GLN A 64 -25.74 -2.42 4.82
CA GLN A 64 -27.01 -2.13 4.15
C GLN A 64 -28.02 -3.28 4.20
N ALA A 65 -27.54 -4.53 4.06
CA ALA A 65 -28.40 -5.70 4.11
C ALA A 65 -28.89 -6.01 5.54
N VAL A 66 -28.06 -5.74 6.55
CA VAL A 66 -28.34 -6.11 7.95
C VAL A 66 -29.06 -4.99 8.71
N GLU A 67 -28.77 -3.72 8.43
CA GLU A 67 -29.33 -2.54 9.11
C GLU A 67 -30.87 -2.56 9.26
N PRO A 68 -31.69 -2.90 8.24
CA PRO A 68 -33.15 -2.96 8.42
C PRO A 68 -33.61 -4.10 9.34
N LEU A 69 -32.81 -5.14 9.51
CA LEU A 69 -33.10 -6.32 10.33
C LEU A 69 -32.28 -6.36 11.62
N ALA A 70 -31.39 -5.39 11.85
CA ALA A 70 -30.41 -5.44 12.92
C ALA A 70 -31.09 -5.44 14.30
N VAL A 71 -32.16 -4.66 14.45
CA VAL A 71 -32.95 -4.60 15.70
C VAL A 71 -33.66 -5.93 15.95
N GLU A 72 -34.34 -6.49 14.95
CA GLU A 72 -34.99 -7.80 15.09
C GLU A 72 -33.98 -8.92 15.38
N ALA A 73 -32.84 -8.90 14.70
CA ALA A 73 -31.77 -9.87 14.91
C ALA A 73 -31.18 -9.77 16.32
N ALA A 74 -30.98 -8.56 16.83
CA ALA A 74 -30.58 -8.30 18.20
C ALA A 74 -31.58 -8.84 19.22
N GLU A 75 -32.88 -8.55 19.03
CA GLU A 75 -33.94 -9.03 19.91
C GLU A 75 -34.03 -10.56 19.91
N ARG A 76 -33.96 -11.19 18.74
CA ARG A 76 -33.92 -12.65 18.63
C ARG A 76 -32.68 -13.24 19.29
N ALA A 77 -31.51 -12.61 19.15
CA ALA A 77 -30.29 -13.05 19.80
C ALA A 77 -30.41 -13.02 21.33
N LEU A 78 -31.04 -11.99 21.89
CA LEU A 78 -31.31 -11.89 23.34
C LEU A 78 -32.27 -13.00 23.83
N VAL A 79 -33.28 -13.33 23.03
CA VAL A 79 -34.20 -14.43 23.35
C VAL A 79 -33.47 -15.77 23.31
N LEU A 80 -32.70 -16.03 22.25
CA LEU A 80 -31.94 -17.28 22.10
C LEU A 80 -30.88 -17.46 23.20
N GLU A 81 -30.15 -16.41 23.55
CA GLU A 81 -29.16 -16.44 24.64
C GLU A 81 -29.82 -16.80 25.98
N ARG A 82 -31.01 -16.23 26.25
CA ARG A 82 -31.79 -16.56 27.43
C ARG A 82 -32.23 -18.03 27.42
N GLU A 83 -32.77 -18.50 26.31
CA GLU A 83 -33.22 -19.89 26.15
C GLU A 83 -32.06 -20.88 26.30
N GLU A 84 -30.92 -20.63 25.66
CA GLU A 84 -29.71 -21.46 25.78
C GLU A 84 -29.20 -21.52 27.22
N ARG A 85 -29.22 -20.40 27.94
CA ARG A 85 -28.84 -20.35 29.35
C ARG A 85 -29.81 -21.13 30.24
N GLU A 86 -31.12 -20.92 30.06
CA GLU A 86 -32.16 -21.64 30.80
C GLU A 86 -32.07 -23.16 30.53
N GLN A 87 -31.91 -23.58 29.28
CA GLN A 87 -31.68 -24.98 28.91
C GLN A 87 -30.38 -25.52 29.51
N GLY A 88 -29.31 -24.73 29.51
CA GLY A 88 -28.03 -25.10 30.10
C GLY A 88 -28.11 -25.31 31.61
N VAL A 89 -28.92 -24.53 32.32
CA VAL A 89 -29.20 -24.71 33.75
C VAL A 89 -30.04 -25.96 33.98
N GLU A 90 -31.09 -26.16 33.18
CA GLU A 90 -31.97 -27.32 33.34
C GLU A 90 -31.24 -28.64 33.07
N GLN A 91 -30.40 -28.69 32.04
CA GLN A 91 -29.52 -29.83 31.78
C GLN A 91 -28.56 -30.11 32.95
N ALA A 92 -28.02 -29.07 33.60
CA ALA A 92 -27.17 -29.23 34.77
C ALA A 92 -27.95 -29.75 35.98
N ARG A 93 -29.19 -29.27 36.20
CA ARG A 93 -30.08 -29.78 37.26
C ARG A 93 -30.39 -31.27 37.07
N LEU A 94 -30.73 -31.69 35.86
CA LEU A 94 -30.98 -33.10 35.54
C LEU A 94 -29.74 -33.97 35.78
N ARG A 95 -28.53 -33.46 35.48
CA ARG A 95 -27.28 -34.16 35.79
C ARG A 95 -27.06 -34.32 37.30
N VAL A 96 -27.36 -33.30 38.09
CA VAL A 96 -27.29 -33.40 39.57
C VAL A 96 -28.26 -34.46 40.07
N GLN A 97 -29.51 -34.45 39.62
CA GLN A 97 -30.51 -35.44 40.01
C GLN A 97 -30.09 -36.88 39.64
N ALA A 98 -29.57 -37.07 38.43
CA ALA A 98 -29.09 -38.38 37.99
C ALA A 98 -27.88 -38.87 38.82
N ALA A 99 -26.95 -37.96 39.15
CA ALA A 99 -25.80 -38.28 40.01
C ALA A 99 -26.23 -38.61 41.44
N GLN A 100 -27.20 -37.86 42.00
CA GLN A 100 -27.76 -38.12 43.33
C GLN A 100 -28.42 -39.49 43.39
N TYR A 101 -29.29 -39.80 42.43
CA TYR A 101 -29.91 -41.12 42.34
C TYR A 101 -28.88 -42.25 42.25
N ALA A 102 -27.81 -42.08 41.47
CA ALA A 102 -26.74 -43.06 41.38
C ALA A 102 -25.96 -43.23 42.71
N ALA A 103 -25.75 -42.15 43.46
CA ALA A 103 -25.14 -42.18 44.77
C ALA A 103 -26.03 -42.86 45.81
N ASP A 104 -27.34 -42.56 45.83
CA ASP A 104 -28.32 -43.19 46.71
C ASP A 104 -28.37 -44.70 46.47
N ARG A 105 -28.40 -45.13 45.20
CA ARG A 105 -28.34 -46.55 44.83
C ARG A 105 -27.04 -47.22 45.24
N ALA A 106 -25.91 -46.52 45.18
CA ALA A 106 -24.63 -47.05 45.65
C ALA A 106 -24.60 -47.16 47.19
N PHE A 107 -25.23 -46.22 47.88
CA PHE A 107 -25.37 -46.23 49.34
C PHE A 107 -26.24 -47.40 49.81
N GLU A 108 -27.40 -47.63 49.20
CA GLU A 108 -28.25 -48.80 49.49
C GLU A 108 -27.49 -50.13 49.33
N GLN A 109 -26.65 -50.25 48.30
CA GLN A 109 -25.82 -51.44 48.08
C GLN A 109 -24.76 -51.64 49.16
N TYR A 110 -24.15 -50.54 49.63
CA TYR A 110 -23.19 -50.55 50.72
C TYR A 110 -23.86 -50.90 52.05
N ASP A 111 -25.02 -50.32 52.36
CA ASP A 111 -25.75 -50.52 53.62
C ASP A 111 -26.25 -51.97 53.80
N LEU A 112 -26.61 -52.64 52.69
CA LEU A 112 -27.02 -54.04 52.70
C LEU A 112 -25.86 -55.06 52.78
N ALA A 113 -24.60 -54.63 52.68
CA ALA A 113 -23.46 -55.54 52.64
C ALA A 113 -23.10 -56.07 54.04
N ASP A 114 -22.83 -57.39 54.15
CA ASP A 114 -22.36 -57.99 55.41
C ASP A 114 -20.95 -57.48 55.75
N PRO A 115 -20.73 -56.86 56.94
CA PRO A 115 -19.43 -56.37 57.38
C PRO A 115 -18.32 -57.43 57.38
N LYS A 116 -18.66 -58.72 57.48
CA LYS A 116 -17.67 -59.82 57.45
C LYS A 116 -17.03 -59.98 56.06
N ASN A 117 -17.69 -59.54 54.99
CA ASN A 117 -17.18 -59.59 53.63
C ASN A 117 -16.32 -58.35 53.31
N ARG A 118 -15.23 -58.17 54.06
CA ARG A 118 -14.40 -56.95 54.04
C ARG A 118 -14.01 -56.47 52.64
N LEU A 119 -13.58 -57.37 51.76
CA LEU A 119 -13.18 -57.00 50.39
C LEU A 119 -14.34 -56.44 49.55
N VAL A 120 -15.56 -56.92 49.78
CA VAL A 120 -16.77 -56.44 49.09
C VAL A 120 -17.14 -55.05 49.63
N VAL A 121 -17.13 -54.89 50.95
CA VAL A 121 -17.40 -53.62 51.63
C VAL A 121 -16.41 -52.54 51.17
N ASP A 122 -15.11 -52.83 51.16
CA ASP A 122 -14.06 -51.88 50.71
C ASP A 122 -14.28 -51.43 49.24
N ASN A 123 -14.75 -52.33 48.36
CA ASN A 123 -15.04 -51.99 46.96
C ASN A 123 -16.33 -51.17 46.82
N LEU A 124 -17.37 -51.50 47.58
CA LEU A 124 -18.63 -50.74 47.59
C LEU A 124 -18.43 -49.35 48.17
N GLU A 125 -17.61 -49.20 49.21
CA GLU A 125 -17.23 -47.91 49.79
C GLU A 125 -16.49 -47.04 48.75
N LYS A 126 -15.51 -47.61 48.03
CA LYS A 126 -14.83 -46.89 46.93
C LYS A 126 -15.81 -46.42 45.86
N ARG A 127 -16.72 -47.29 45.43
CA ARG A 127 -17.74 -46.96 44.43
C ARG A 127 -18.70 -45.87 44.92
N LEU A 128 -19.11 -45.93 46.20
CA LEU A 128 -19.92 -44.89 46.82
C LEU A 128 -19.16 -43.55 46.85
N ASN A 129 -17.90 -43.56 47.26
CA ASN A 129 -17.05 -42.37 47.28
C ASN A 129 -16.89 -41.74 45.88
N GLU A 130 -16.75 -42.56 44.84
CA GLU A 130 -16.74 -42.11 43.44
C GLU A 130 -18.07 -41.44 43.05
N LYS A 131 -19.23 -42.04 43.40
CA LYS A 131 -20.54 -41.44 43.11
C LYS A 131 -20.79 -40.14 43.89
N LEU A 132 -20.37 -40.07 45.15
CA LEU A 132 -20.42 -38.83 45.93
C LEU A 132 -19.48 -37.74 45.38
N ALA A 133 -18.37 -38.12 44.75
CA ALA A 133 -17.51 -37.17 44.04
C ALA A 133 -18.18 -36.67 42.75
N GLU A 134 -18.82 -37.55 41.97
CA GLU A 134 -19.61 -37.17 40.78
C GLU A 134 -20.73 -36.18 41.14
N VAL A 135 -21.45 -36.39 42.25
CA VAL A 135 -22.48 -35.46 42.75
C VAL A 135 -21.89 -34.09 43.04
N ARG A 136 -20.75 -34.01 43.75
CA ARG A 136 -20.07 -32.74 44.05
C ARG A 136 -19.65 -32.01 42.78
N VAL A 137 -19.13 -32.73 41.78
CA VAL A 137 -18.76 -32.14 40.49
C VAL A 137 -19.99 -31.60 39.76
N ALA A 138 -21.09 -32.36 39.73
CA ALA A 138 -22.32 -31.94 39.07
C ALA A 138 -22.95 -30.71 39.77
N GLN A 139 -22.96 -30.68 41.10
CA GLN A 139 -23.44 -29.54 41.89
C GLN A 139 -22.60 -28.29 41.63
N GLY A 140 -21.27 -28.42 41.64
CA GLY A 140 -20.37 -27.32 41.32
C GLY A 140 -20.50 -26.82 39.87
N ASP A 141 -20.92 -27.64 38.90
CA ASP A 141 -21.26 -27.17 37.55
C ASP A 141 -22.59 -26.40 37.52
N LEU A 142 -23.59 -26.86 38.28
CA LEU A 142 -24.87 -26.18 38.40
C LEU A 142 -24.71 -24.82 39.09
N GLU A 143 -23.99 -24.75 40.21
CA GLU A 143 -23.70 -23.51 40.94
C GLU A 143 -23.00 -22.50 40.04
N ARG A 144 -21.92 -22.89 39.34
CA ARG A 144 -21.23 -22.01 38.39
C ARG A 144 -22.13 -21.48 37.27
N ARG A 145 -23.12 -22.27 36.82
CA ARG A 145 -24.09 -21.82 35.80
C ARG A 145 -25.15 -20.88 36.37
N LEU A 146 -25.51 -21.03 37.65
CA LEU A 146 -26.42 -20.14 38.36
C LEU A 146 -25.74 -18.81 38.75
N GLU A 147 -24.46 -18.86 39.11
CA GLU A 147 -23.61 -17.70 39.43
C GLU A 147 -23.03 -16.98 38.21
N GLY A 148 -23.16 -17.58 37.02
CA GLY A 148 -22.72 -16.99 35.77
C GLY A 148 -23.33 -15.61 35.52
N ASP A 149 -22.78 -14.88 34.53
CA ASP A 149 -23.11 -13.47 34.30
C ASP A 149 -24.64 -13.22 34.32
N PRO A 150 -25.09 -12.19 35.06
CA PRO A 150 -26.50 -11.87 35.14
C PRO A 150 -27.02 -11.55 33.73
N PRO A 151 -28.31 -11.86 33.45
CA PRO A 151 -28.89 -11.50 32.18
C PRO A 151 -28.76 -10.00 31.96
N LEU A 152 -28.57 -9.59 30.70
CA LEU A 152 -28.47 -8.18 30.34
C LEU A 152 -29.59 -7.37 31.00
N THR A 153 -29.25 -6.23 31.60
CA THR A 153 -30.25 -5.34 32.19
C THR A 153 -31.11 -4.71 31.10
N GLU A 154 -32.29 -4.19 31.45
CA GLU A 154 -33.14 -3.53 30.45
C GLU A 154 -32.45 -2.30 29.83
N GLU A 155 -31.62 -1.60 30.61
CA GLU A 155 -30.79 -0.51 30.13
C GLU A 155 -29.75 -0.98 29.10
N GLN A 156 -29.09 -2.11 29.35
CA GLN A 156 -28.14 -2.70 28.40
C GLN A 156 -28.84 -3.19 27.13
N ARG A 157 -30.06 -3.74 27.25
CA ARG A 157 -30.88 -4.12 26.09
C ARG A 157 -31.27 -2.91 25.25
N GLU A 158 -31.68 -1.81 25.89
CA GLU A 158 -32.01 -0.57 25.19
C GLU A 158 -30.76 0.04 24.51
N GLN A 159 -29.60 -0.01 25.17
CA GLN A 159 -28.33 0.37 24.54
C GLN A 159 -28.02 -0.48 23.31
N LEU A 160 -28.22 -1.81 23.40
CA LEU A 160 -28.00 -2.72 22.28
C LEU A 160 -28.99 -2.46 21.14
N ARG A 161 -30.26 -2.17 21.42
CA ARG A 161 -31.25 -1.74 20.42
C ARG A 161 -30.83 -0.45 19.74
N ARG A 162 -30.32 0.54 20.48
CA ARG A 162 -29.79 1.80 19.92
C ARG A 162 -28.59 1.56 19.00
N LEU A 163 -27.65 0.71 19.42
CA LEU A 163 -26.50 0.33 18.61
C LEU A 163 -26.91 -0.42 17.34
N SER A 164 -27.99 -1.21 17.42
CA SER A 164 -28.52 -1.95 16.28
C SER A 164 -29.13 -1.04 15.22
N ARG A 165 -29.66 0.13 15.60
CA ARG A 165 -30.18 1.14 14.64
C ARG A 165 -29.07 1.81 13.81
N ASP A 166 -27.85 1.86 14.32
CA ASP A 166 -26.67 2.40 13.62
C ASP A 166 -25.57 1.34 13.58
N PHE A 167 -25.89 0.22 12.92
CA PHE A 167 -24.95 -0.90 12.79
C PHE A 167 -23.66 -0.48 12.08
N ARG A 168 -23.72 0.49 11.16
CA ARG A 168 -22.56 1.05 10.46
C ARG A 168 -21.52 1.61 11.43
N ARG A 169 -21.96 2.33 12.48
CA ARG A 169 -21.07 2.86 13.51
C ARG A 169 -20.40 1.76 14.31
N VAL A 170 -21.14 0.69 14.64
CA VAL A 170 -20.60 -0.49 15.35
C VAL A 170 -19.57 -1.22 14.47
N TRP A 171 -19.88 -1.42 13.20
CA TRP A 171 -19.00 -2.08 12.24
C TRP A 171 -17.65 -1.36 12.05
N ASN A 172 -17.68 -0.03 12.03
CA ASN A 172 -16.51 0.81 11.81
C ASN A 172 -15.78 1.20 13.12
N HIS A 173 -16.26 0.77 14.28
CA HIS A 173 -15.66 1.12 15.57
C HIS A 173 -14.22 0.57 15.67
N PRO A 174 -13.24 1.36 16.19
CA PRO A 174 -11.85 0.91 16.32
C PRO A 174 -11.71 -0.34 17.20
N ASP A 175 -12.53 -0.44 18.25
CA ASP A 175 -12.52 -1.58 19.17
C ASP A 175 -13.25 -2.81 18.61
N ALA A 176 -13.90 -2.72 17.43
CA ALA A 176 -14.54 -3.87 16.81
C ALA A 176 -13.47 -4.83 16.24
N PRO A 177 -13.24 -6.00 16.88
CA PRO A 177 -12.12 -6.85 16.52
C PRO A 177 -12.34 -7.43 15.11
N THR A 178 -11.26 -7.49 14.32
CA THR A 178 -11.31 -8.02 12.94
C THR A 178 -11.87 -9.46 12.88
N PRO A 179 -11.54 -10.37 13.83
CA PRO A 179 -12.17 -11.69 13.88
C PRO A 179 -13.70 -11.67 13.93
N LEU A 180 -14.31 -10.78 14.72
CA LEU A 180 -15.77 -10.66 14.83
C LEU A 180 -16.39 -10.22 13.51
N ARG A 181 -15.81 -9.21 12.85
CA ARG A 181 -16.25 -8.75 11.52
C ARG A 181 -16.24 -9.87 10.48
N LYS A 182 -15.21 -10.71 10.50
CA LYS A 182 -15.14 -11.89 9.62
C LYS A 182 -16.18 -12.96 9.98
N GLN A 183 -16.56 -13.09 11.24
CA GLN A 183 -17.59 -14.07 11.66
C GLN A 183 -18.94 -13.63 11.10
N LEU A 184 -19.27 -12.35 11.25
CA LEU A 184 -20.48 -11.75 10.69
C LEU A 184 -20.54 -11.91 9.16
N LEU A 185 -19.44 -11.60 8.45
CA LEU A 185 -19.37 -11.80 7.00
C LEU A 185 -19.60 -13.26 6.60
N ARG A 186 -19.08 -14.23 7.36
CA ARG A 186 -19.28 -15.66 7.06
C ARG A 186 -20.66 -16.19 7.42
N ALA A 187 -21.33 -15.57 8.39
CA ALA A 187 -22.71 -15.89 8.71
C ALA A 187 -23.66 -15.38 7.60
N ALA A 188 -23.41 -14.17 7.08
CA ALA A 188 -24.27 -13.56 6.08
C ALA A 188 -23.95 -13.97 4.63
N ILE A 189 -22.69 -14.24 4.31
CA ILE A 189 -22.21 -14.46 2.94
C ILE A 189 -21.71 -15.90 2.78
N ARG A 190 -22.27 -16.62 1.81
CA ARG A 190 -21.85 -17.97 1.44
C ARG A 190 -20.57 -17.96 0.63
N GLU A 191 -20.53 -17.14 -0.42
CA GLU A 191 -19.34 -16.92 -1.24
C GLU A 191 -19.44 -15.62 -2.04
N VAL A 192 -18.29 -15.13 -2.49
CA VAL A 192 -18.21 -13.95 -3.36
C VAL A 192 -17.44 -14.31 -4.62
N VAL A 193 -18.10 -14.26 -5.78
CA VAL A 193 -17.48 -14.57 -7.08
C VAL A 193 -16.97 -13.28 -7.71
N VAL A 194 -15.68 -13.25 -8.06
CA VAL A 194 -15.03 -12.08 -8.63
C VAL A 194 -14.76 -12.29 -10.11
N ARG A 195 -15.28 -11.40 -10.95
CA ARG A 195 -15.01 -11.34 -12.38
C ARG A 195 -14.33 -10.03 -12.73
N ARG A 196 -13.43 -10.09 -13.70
CA ARG A 196 -12.85 -8.88 -14.28
C ARG A 196 -13.75 -8.44 -15.42
N ASP A 197 -14.25 -7.22 -15.33
CA ASP A 197 -15.08 -6.60 -16.36
C ASP A 197 -14.35 -5.35 -16.88
N GLY A 198 -13.55 -5.54 -17.94
CA GLY A 198 -12.66 -4.51 -18.47
C GLY A 198 -11.67 -3.96 -17.42
N GLY A 199 -11.88 -2.69 -17.05
CA GLY A 199 -11.12 -1.95 -16.03
C GLY A 199 -11.64 -2.10 -14.60
N GLN A 200 -12.81 -2.71 -14.40
CA GLN A 200 -13.48 -2.87 -13.13
C GLN A 200 -13.43 -4.32 -12.64
N LEU A 201 -13.72 -4.50 -11.34
CA LEU A 201 -13.95 -5.81 -10.73
C LEU A 201 -15.42 -5.90 -10.36
N ALA A 202 -16.13 -6.85 -10.95
CA ALA A 202 -17.49 -7.19 -10.61
C ALA A 202 -17.48 -8.31 -9.56
N PHE A 203 -18.14 -8.07 -8.44
CA PHE A 203 -18.28 -9.00 -7.33
C PHE A 203 -19.74 -9.43 -7.25
N THR A 204 -20.00 -10.72 -7.47
CA THR A 204 -21.31 -11.31 -7.20
C THR A 204 -21.29 -11.89 -5.80
N VAL A 205 -22.04 -11.29 -4.88
CA VAL A 205 -22.17 -11.72 -3.50
C VAL A 205 -23.33 -12.70 -3.41
N HIS A 206 -23.05 -13.93 -3.02
CA HIS A 206 -24.06 -14.95 -2.73
C HIS A 206 -24.37 -14.94 -1.24
N TRP A 207 -25.54 -14.41 -0.89
CA TRP A 207 -25.99 -14.34 0.50
C TRP A 207 -26.44 -15.72 0.99
N ALA A 208 -26.33 -15.95 2.30
CA ALA A 208 -26.79 -17.19 2.91
C ALA A 208 -28.30 -17.44 2.68
N GLY A 209 -29.09 -16.37 2.56
CA GLY A 209 -30.52 -16.41 2.23
C GLY A 209 -30.86 -16.71 0.76
N GLY A 210 -29.87 -17.04 -0.09
CA GLY A 210 -30.09 -17.42 -1.50
C GLY A 210 -30.20 -16.25 -2.49
N VAL A 211 -30.33 -15.01 -1.99
CA VAL A 211 -30.26 -13.80 -2.82
C VAL A 211 -28.84 -13.60 -3.33
N CYS A 212 -28.71 -13.02 -4.53
CA CYS A 212 -27.44 -12.62 -5.12
C CYS A 212 -27.45 -11.12 -5.39
N THR A 213 -26.41 -10.40 -4.97
CA THR A 213 -26.22 -8.98 -5.31
C THR A 213 -24.93 -8.79 -6.10
N GLU A 214 -24.93 -7.85 -7.04
CA GLU A 214 -23.74 -7.49 -7.82
C GLU A 214 -23.19 -6.15 -7.34
N VAL A 215 -21.89 -6.13 -7.06
CA VAL A 215 -21.17 -4.95 -6.58
C VAL A 215 -20.01 -4.71 -7.52
N ARG A 216 -19.93 -3.50 -8.10
CA ARG A 216 -18.85 -3.13 -9.02
C ARG A 216 -17.88 -2.21 -8.31
N VAL A 217 -16.68 -2.71 -8.08
CA VAL A 217 -15.60 -1.91 -7.51
C VAL A 217 -14.70 -1.47 -8.65
N ASN A 218 -14.62 -0.15 -8.83
CA ASN A 218 -13.57 0.44 -9.65
C ASN A 218 -12.22 0.04 -9.06
N LYS A 219 -11.44 -0.74 -9.81
CA LYS A 219 -10.02 -0.84 -9.52
C LYS A 219 -9.51 0.59 -9.68
N ARG A 220 -9.20 1.29 -8.58
CA ARG A 220 -8.53 2.58 -8.69
C ARG A 220 -7.35 2.32 -9.63
N ALA A 221 -7.38 2.99 -10.78
CA ALA A 221 -6.15 3.23 -11.52
C ALA A 221 -5.17 3.72 -10.45
N THR A 222 -4.01 3.09 -10.37
CA THR A 222 -2.86 3.65 -9.67
C THR A 222 -2.90 5.17 -9.87
N PRO A 223 -2.80 5.98 -8.80
CA PRO A 223 -3.07 7.42 -8.84
C PRO A 223 -2.52 8.00 -10.14
N VAL A 224 -3.36 8.79 -10.82
CA VAL A 224 -3.11 9.48 -12.09
C VAL A 224 -1.78 10.22 -12.00
N GLY A 225 -0.74 9.49 -12.35
CA GLY A 225 0.66 9.75 -12.01
C GLY A 225 1.51 8.58 -12.49
N SER A 226 0.97 7.35 -12.45
CA SER A 226 1.55 6.18 -13.14
C SER A 226 1.41 6.22 -14.67
N ARG A 227 0.59 7.10 -15.24
CA ARG A 227 0.70 7.44 -16.66
C ARG A 227 1.85 8.41 -16.74
N THR A 228 3.04 7.87 -16.94
CA THR A 228 4.20 8.66 -17.33
C THR A 228 3.79 9.52 -18.52
N ASP A 229 3.95 10.83 -18.39
CA ASP A 229 3.76 11.75 -19.51
C ASP A 229 4.57 11.21 -20.71
N PRO A 230 3.97 11.00 -21.89
CA PRO A 230 4.70 10.58 -23.08
C PRO A 230 5.94 11.46 -23.32
N SER A 231 5.81 12.76 -23.06
CA SER A 231 6.91 13.72 -23.17
C SER A 231 8.07 13.43 -22.21
N LEU A 232 7.79 13.03 -20.98
CA LEU A 232 8.82 12.63 -20.01
C LEU A 232 9.50 11.32 -20.41
N THR A 233 8.75 10.39 -21.00
CA THR A 233 9.27 9.09 -21.44
C THR A 233 10.22 9.26 -22.61
N ASP A 234 9.85 10.11 -23.57
CA ASP A 234 10.67 10.42 -24.74
C ASP A 234 11.92 11.21 -24.34
N LEU A 235 11.78 12.18 -23.43
CA LEU A 235 12.92 12.91 -22.87
C LEU A 235 13.93 11.98 -22.18
N VAL A 236 13.47 11.07 -21.32
CA VAL A 236 14.36 10.11 -20.65
C VAL A 236 14.98 9.14 -21.64
N ARG A 237 14.27 8.77 -22.72
CA ARG A 237 14.81 7.92 -23.78
C ARG A 237 15.96 8.60 -24.53
N THR A 238 15.76 9.84 -24.98
CA THR A 238 16.81 10.61 -25.67
C THR A 238 18.02 10.88 -24.77
N LEU A 239 17.79 11.16 -23.48
CA LEU A 239 18.89 11.36 -22.54
C LEU A 239 19.64 10.05 -22.21
N ALA A 240 18.94 8.91 -22.15
CA ALA A 240 19.55 7.61 -21.90
C ALA A 240 20.42 7.09 -23.06
N GLU A 241 20.33 7.69 -24.24
CA GLU A 241 21.21 7.39 -25.37
C GLU A 241 22.63 7.93 -25.19
N SER A 242 22.78 8.97 -24.34
CA SER A 242 24.02 9.75 -24.26
C SER A 242 24.56 9.99 -22.86
N LEU A 243 23.74 9.83 -21.80
CA LEU A 243 24.08 10.24 -20.44
C LEU A 243 23.91 9.12 -19.40
N GLY A 244 24.62 9.27 -18.28
CA GLY A 244 24.50 8.41 -17.10
C GLY A 244 23.23 8.65 -16.30
N ASP A 245 22.72 7.63 -15.59
CA ASP A 245 21.46 7.72 -14.82
C ASP A 245 21.52 8.84 -13.73
N GLY A 246 22.71 9.13 -13.19
CA GLY A 246 22.92 10.23 -12.24
C GLY A 246 22.86 11.63 -12.87
N GLU A 247 23.30 11.78 -14.11
CA GLU A 247 23.25 13.04 -14.87
C GLU A 247 21.83 13.34 -15.34
N ILE A 248 21.13 12.30 -15.81
CA ILE A 248 19.71 12.36 -16.14
C ILE A 248 18.91 12.85 -14.93
N ALA A 249 19.18 12.33 -13.73
CA ALA A 249 18.52 12.77 -12.51
C ALA A 249 18.73 14.27 -12.23
N ARG A 250 19.95 14.80 -12.46
CA ARG A 250 20.25 16.24 -12.29
C ARG A 250 19.47 17.09 -13.29
N ILE A 251 19.49 16.72 -14.57
CA ILE A 251 18.79 17.45 -15.64
C ILE A 251 17.28 17.49 -15.38
N LEU A 252 16.67 16.36 -15.01
CA LEU A 252 15.24 16.30 -14.70
C LEU A 252 14.88 17.19 -13.50
N ASN A 253 15.71 17.19 -12.45
CA ASN A 253 15.50 18.06 -11.29
C ASN A 253 15.69 19.56 -11.63
N MET A 254 16.66 19.91 -12.48
CA MET A 254 16.88 21.29 -12.93
C MET A 254 15.73 21.81 -13.79
N LYS A 255 15.15 20.95 -14.63
CA LYS A 255 13.93 21.24 -15.40
C LYS A 255 12.65 21.27 -14.54
N LYS A 256 12.77 21.15 -13.21
CA LYS A 256 11.66 21.09 -12.23
C LYS A 256 10.64 19.98 -12.52
N LEU A 257 11.06 18.93 -13.25
CA LEU A 257 10.22 17.78 -13.53
C LEU A 257 10.26 16.83 -12.33
N LYS A 258 9.09 16.42 -11.86
CA LYS A 258 8.97 15.47 -10.75
C LYS A 258 8.61 14.09 -11.26
N THR A 259 8.88 13.07 -10.45
CA THR A 259 8.47 11.70 -10.77
C THR A 259 6.94 11.56 -10.78
N PRO A 260 6.41 10.52 -11.44
CA PRO A 260 5.04 9.99 -11.27
C PRO A 260 4.42 9.99 -9.86
N ARG A 261 5.25 10.05 -8.81
CA ARG A 261 4.86 10.00 -7.40
C ARG A 261 5.17 11.32 -6.67
N ASP A 262 5.38 12.41 -7.40
CA ASP A 262 5.75 13.74 -6.91
C ASP A 262 7.09 13.82 -6.15
N LEU A 263 7.95 12.80 -6.30
CA LEU A 263 9.27 12.74 -5.65
C LEU A 263 10.37 13.34 -6.55
N ARG A 264 11.46 13.82 -5.91
CA ARG A 264 12.70 14.22 -6.59
C ARG A 264 13.39 13.05 -7.28
N TRP A 265 14.05 13.32 -8.41
CA TRP A 265 14.82 12.33 -9.14
C TRP A 265 16.14 12.03 -8.44
N THR A 266 16.45 10.74 -8.30
CA THR A 266 17.75 10.21 -7.87
C THR A 266 18.20 9.19 -8.90
N GLN A 267 19.49 8.86 -8.93
CA GLN A 267 20.05 7.86 -9.85
C GLN A 267 19.24 6.55 -9.82
N ASP A 268 18.97 6.01 -8.63
CA ASP A 268 18.19 4.77 -8.47
C ASP A 268 16.77 4.88 -9.00
N ARG A 269 16.14 6.06 -8.86
CA ARG A 269 14.78 6.31 -9.36
C ARG A 269 14.75 6.42 -10.88
N VAL A 270 15.79 6.99 -11.49
CA VAL A 270 15.95 7.01 -12.95
C VAL A 270 16.18 5.59 -13.46
N GLN A 271 17.05 4.81 -12.83
CA GLN A 271 17.31 3.42 -13.19
C GLN A 271 16.04 2.55 -13.09
N ALA A 272 15.29 2.68 -11.99
CA ALA A 272 14.03 1.97 -11.79
C ALA A 272 12.97 2.37 -12.83
N PHE A 273 12.87 3.67 -13.14
CA PHE A 273 11.95 4.19 -14.15
C PHE A 273 12.30 3.70 -15.56
N ARG A 274 13.59 3.76 -15.92
CA ARG A 274 14.15 3.24 -17.18
C ARG A 274 13.86 1.75 -17.35
N SER A 275 14.08 0.97 -16.30
CA SER A 275 13.82 -0.47 -16.26
C SER A 275 12.32 -0.78 -16.43
N ALA A 276 11.45 0.00 -15.78
CA ALA A 276 9.99 -0.14 -15.92
C ALA A 276 9.50 0.17 -17.33
N GLN A 277 10.11 1.15 -18.02
CA GLN A 277 9.78 1.55 -19.39
C GLN A 277 10.59 0.80 -20.48
N ARG A 278 11.42 -0.19 -20.09
CA ARG A 278 12.29 -0.97 -20.99
C ARG A 278 13.24 -0.13 -21.84
N ILE A 279 13.66 1.04 -21.34
CA ILE A 279 14.61 1.92 -22.03
C ILE A 279 16.02 1.39 -21.75
N LYS A 280 16.77 1.02 -22.81
CA LYS A 280 18.18 0.62 -22.66
C LYS A 280 19.04 1.87 -22.61
N GLN A 281 20.05 1.86 -21.75
CA GLN A 281 21.07 2.90 -21.75
C GLN A 281 22.16 2.47 -22.73
N SER A 282 22.41 3.29 -23.75
CA SER A 282 23.63 3.17 -24.53
C SER A 282 24.66 4.07 -23.88
N LYS A 283 25.69 3.47 -23.28
CA LYS A 283 26.95 4.20 -23.16
C LYS A 283 27.50 4.28 -24.57
N LYS A 284 27.27 5.39 -25.29
CA LYS A 284 28.20 5.72 -26.37
C LYS A 284 29.57 5.75 -25.72
N ALA A 285 30.48 4.88 -26.18
CA ALA A 285 31.87 4.91 -25.74
C ALA A 285 32.36 6.35 -25.84
N ASP A 286 33.20 6.78 -24.90
CA ASP A 286 33.87 8.08 -24.98
C ASP A 286 34.49 8.19 -26.38
N GLU A 287 33.81 8.88 -27.30
CA GLU A 287 34.37 9.21 -28.59
C GLU A 287 35.54 10.13 -28.26
N PRO A 288 36.79 9.71 -28.51
CA PRO A 288 37.98 10.44 -28.05
C PRO A 288 38.08 11.86 -28.64
N ASP A 289 37.24 12.14 -29.63
CA ASP A 289 37.15 13.39 -30.38
C ASP A 289 36.05 14.35 -29.87
N VAL A 290 35.25 13.95 -28.86
CA VAL A 290 34.17 14.78 -28.29
C VAL A 290 34.45 15.10 -26.83
N LEU A 291 34.80 16.35 -26.54
CA LEU A 291 35.11 16.84 -25.20
C LEU A 291 33.87 17.37 -24.49
N THR A 292 33.75 17.05 -23.20
CA THR A 292 32.78 17.70 -22.30
C THR A 292 33.18 19.14 -22.03
N GLY A 293 32.23 20.01 -21.67
CA GLY A 293 32.51 21.42 -21.37
C GLY A 293 33.63 21.66 -20.33
N GLN A 294 33.86 20.73 -19.39
CA GLN A 294 35.01 20.81 -18.47
C GLN A 294 36.32 20.43 -19.17
N GLN A 295 36.35 19.30 -19.88
CA GLN A 295 37.53 18.86 -20.63
C GLN A 295 37.92 19.85 -21.73
N ALA A 296 36.97 20.53 -22.37
CA ALA A 296 37.24 21.58 -23.35
C ALA A 296 37.87 22.83 -22.71
N ARG A 297 37.49 23.17 -21.48
CA ARG A 297 38.14 24.26 -20.74
C ARG A 297 39.56 23.91 -20.36
N ASP A 298 39.79 22.69 -19.92
CA ASP A 298 41.11 22.19 -19.56
C ASP A 298 42.01 22.09 -20.81
N TYR A 299 41.45 21.65 -21.94
CA TYR A 299 42.13 21.57 -23.23
C TYR A 299 42.51 22.96 -23.79
N LEU A 300 41.58 23.93 -23.75
CA LEU A 300 41.84 25.29 -24.21
C LEU A 300 42.59 26.16 -23.19
N GLY A 301 42.63 25.75 -21.92
CA GLY A 301 43.20 26.53 -20.81
C GLY A 301 42.44 27.82 -20.52
N ILE A 302 41.10 27.80 -20.56
CA ILE A 302 40.24 28.98 -20.36
C ILE A 302 39.20 28.82 -19.23
N GLY A 303 38.81 29.93 -18.63
CA GLY A 303 37.74 29.98 -17.62
C GLY A 303 36.34 29.71 -18.19
N TYR A 304 35.41 29.32 -17.31
CA TYR A 304 34.01 29.00 -17.68
C TYR A 304 33.32 30.11 -18.48
N HIS A 305 33.55 31.37 -18.10
CA HIS A 305 33.01 32.54 -18.78
C HIS A 305 33.53 32.70 -20.21
N GLY A 306 34.79 32.36 -20.48
CA GLY A 306 35.37 32.41 -21.83
C GLY A 306 34.69 31.42 -22.76
N LEU A 307 34.56 30.16 -22.32
CA LEU A 307 33.89 29.11 -23.09
C LEU A 307 32.40 29.44 -23.30
N THR A 308 31.69 29.89 -22.27
CA THR A 308 30.26 30.28 -22.38
C THR A 308 30.06 31.42 -23.37
N THR A 309 30.98 32.40 -23.40
CA THR A 309 30.89 33.54 -24.31
C THR A 309 31.12 33.11 -25.76
N MET A 310 32.06 32.20 -26.02
CA MET A 310 32.28 31.63 -27.35
C MET A 310 31.05 30.90 -27.88
N VAL A 311 30.41 30.08 -27.03
CA VAL A 311 29.18 29.36 -27.38
C VAL A 311 28.03 30.33 -27.64
N ARG A 312 27.84 31.36 -26.79
CA ARG A 312 26.80 32.38 -26.99
C ARG A 312 26.97 33.20 -28.25
N ARG A 313 28.22 33.49 -28.64
CA ARG A 313 28.55 34.24 -29.86
C ARG A 313 28.62 33.37 -31.11
N GLY A 314 28.33 32.07 -31.00
CA GLY A 314 28.30 31.13 -32.12
C GLY A 314 29.68 30.82 -32.71
N VAL A 315 30.76 31.12 -31.99
CA VAL A 315 32.14 30.85 -32.44
C VAL A 315 32.46 29.36 -32.39
N ILE A 316 31.81 28.63 -31.47
CA ILE A 316 31.86 27.17 -31.39
C ILE A 316 30.44 26.64 -31.54
N HIS A 317 30.24 25.69 -32.45
CA HIS A 317 28.97 25.00 -32.59
C HIS A 317 28.87 23.92 -31.50
N THR A 318 27.79 23.95 -30.71
CA THR A 318 27.62 22.99 -29.61
C THR A 318 26.44 22.09 -29.88
N HIS A 319 26.66 20.78 -29.84
CA HIS A 319 25.56 19.83 -29.88
C HIS A 319 25.04 19.58 -28.46
N GLN A 320 24.02 20.33 -28.04
CA GLN A 320 23.33 20.13 -26.76
C GLN A 320 22.00 19.41 -27.00
N VAL A 321 21.82 18.23 -26.40
CA VAL A 321 20.61 17.41 -26.58
C VAL A 321 19.37 18.10 -26.00
N THR A 322 19.52 18.78 -24.86
CA THR A 322 18.47 19.60 -24.23
C THR A 322 19.08 20.68 -23.35
N ASP A 323 18.35 21.76 -23.06
CA ASP A 323 18.75 22.74 -22.05
C ASP A 323 19.27 22.08 -20.77
N PHE A 324 20.40 22.58 -20.28
CA PHE A 324 21.14 22.09 -19.10
C PHE A 324 21.85 20.74 -19.25
N ALA A 325 21.79 20.09 -20.42
CA ALA A 325 22.68 18.96 -20.72
C ALA A 325 24.12 19.45 -20.90
N PRO A 326 25.14 18.63 -20.56
CA PRO A 326 26.54 19.02 -20.75
C PRO A 326 26.84 19.28 -22.23
N TRP A 327 27.66 20.31 -22.52
CA TRP A 327 28.12 20.58 -23.87
C TRP A 327 29.00 19.44 -24.38
N ARG A 328 28.75 19.05 -25.63
CA ARG A 328 29.60 18.14 -26.40
C ARG A 328 30.24 18.96 -27.51
N LEU A 329 31.56 19.06 -27.47
CA LEU A 329 32.37 19.91 -28.34
C LEU A 329 33.35 19.02 -29.11
N SER A 330 33.35 19.09 -30.43
CA SER A 330 34.32 18.34 -31.23
C SER A 330 35.71 18.95 -31.06
N ARG A 331 36.75 18.11 -30.89
CA ARG A 331 38.13 18.58 -30.83
C ARG A 331 38.55 19.27 -32.14
N ALA A 332 38.08 18.80 -33.28
CA ALA A 332 38.34 19.43 -34.57
C ALA A 332 37.78 20.87 -34.66
N GLU A 333 36.63 21.14 -34.05
CA GLU A 333 36.07 22.50 -33.99
C GLU A 333 36.82 23.38 -32.98
N LEU A 334 37.33 22.80 -31.89
CA LEU A 334 38.13 23.52 -30.90
C LEU A 334 39.51 23.90 -31.44
N ASP A 335 40.06 23.13 -32.37
CA ASP A 335 41.34 23.39 -33.04
C ASP A 335 41.19 24.33 -34.26
N ALA A 336 39.97 24.73 -34.62
CA ALA A 336 39.72 25.64 -35.72
C ALA A 336 40.32 27.04 -35.45
N GLU A 337 40.89 27.64 -36.50
CA GLU A 337 41.52 28.97 -36.49
C GLU A 337 40.68 30.08 -35.79
N PRO A 338 39.35 30.21 -36.02
CA PRO A 338 38.54 31.23 -35.33
C PRO A 338 38.43 31.01 -33.81
N VAL A 339 38.44 29.76 -33.35
CA VAL A 339 38.38 29.43 -31.92
C VAL A 339 39.72 29.69 -31.26
N GLN A 340 40.82 29.29 -31.90
CA GLN A 340 42.18 29.51 -31.40
C GLN A 340 42.55 31.00 -31.36
N ALA A 341 42.14 31.80 -32.36
CA ALA A 341 42.33 33.25 -32.34
C ALA A 341 41.59 33.92 -31.16
N PHE A 342 40.37 33.49 -30.87
CA PHE A 342 39.59 34.00 -29.73
C PHE A 342 40.19 33.58 -28.38
N VAL A 343 40.70 32.34 -28.28
CA VAL A 343 41.41 31.84 -27.09
C VAL A 343 42.70 32.62 -26.86
N ALA A 344 43.47 32.94 -27.92
CA ALA A 344 44.70 33.72 -27.81
C ALA A 344 44.43 35.13 -27.25
N VAL A 345 43.35 35.78 -27.70
CA VAL A 345 42.95 37.10 -27.18
C VAL A 345 42.54 37.03 -25.70
N ILE A 346 41.80 35.98 -25.30
CA ILE A 346 41.43 35.77 -23.89
C ILE A 346 42.68 35.54 -23.02
N LYS A 347 43.64 34.73 -23.50
CA LYS A 347 44.88 34.47 -22.76
C LYS A 347 45.75 35.72 -22.63
N ALA A 348 45.77 36.58 -23.64
CA ALA A 348 46.54 37.83 -23.62
C ALA A 348 45.92 38.94 -22.76
N THR A 349 44.60 39.07 -22.74
CA THR A 349 43.90 40.21 -22.11
C THR A 349 43.12 39.85 -20.84
N GLY A 350 42.99 38.57 -20.52
CA GLY A 350 42.17 38.05 -19.42
C GLY A 350 40.66 38.25 -19.61
N ARG A 351 40.21 38.84 -20.73
CA ARG A 351 38.81 39.14 -21.02
C ARG A 351 38.45 38.69 -22.44
N PRO A 352 37.19 38.31 -22.70
CA PRO A 352 36.75 38.03 -24.06
C PRO A 352 36.82 39.31 -24.91
N PRO A 353 37.18 39.23 -26.20
CA PRO A 353 37.16 40.39 -27.09
C PRO A 353 35.77 41.07 -27.10
N PRO A 354 35.67 42.38 -27.31
CA PRO A 354 34.38 43.04 -27.44
C PRO A 354 33.61 42.52 -28.68
N GLU A 355 32.27 42.55 -28.63
CA GLU A 355 31.44 42.26 -29.81
C GLU A 355 31.62 43.39 -30.83
N GLY A 356 32.15 43.07 -32.02
CA GLY A 356 32.37 44.06 -33.09
C GLY A 356 33.80 44.22 -33.60
N GLY A 357 34.76 43.40 -33.16
CA GLY A 357 36.13 43.45 -33.65
C GLY A 357 37.01 44.48 -32.94
N SER A 358 38.30 44.46 -33.31
CA SER A 358 39.45 45.19 -32.75
C SER A 358 39.13 46.61 -32.21
N PRO A 359 39.84 47.09 -31.15
CA PRO A 359 39.72 48.46 -30.61
C PRO A 359 39.92 49.57 -31.64
N GLN A 360 40.44 49.25 -32.83
CA GLN A 360 40.73 50.19 -33.91
C GLN A 360 39.46 50.83 -34.54
N ASN A 361 38.27 50.25 -34.32
CA ASN A 361 37.01 50.76 -34.88
C ASN A 361 36.05 51.42 -33.87
N GLN A 362 36.48 51.68 -32.63
CA GLN A 362 35.67 52.50 -31.72
C GLN A 362 35.83 53.99 -32.04
N ARG A 363 34.73 54.66 -32.41
CA ARG A 363 34.64 56.13 -32.46
C ARG A 363 35.07 56.70 -31.11
N LEU A 364 36.12 57.53 -31.11
CA LEU A 364 36.57 58.29 -29.94
C LEU A 364 35.39 59.11 -29.39
N LEU A 365 34.97 58.81 -28.16
CA LEU A 365 33.83 59.44 -27.48
C LEU A 365 34.19 60.71 -26.70
N PHE A 366 35.45 61.16 -26.75
CA PHE A 366 35.90 62.39 -26.11
C PHE A 366 36.48 63.32 -27.19
N ALA A 367 35.76 64.42 -27.44
CA ALA A 367 36.31 65.55 -28.17
C ALA A 367 37.27 66.31 -27.24
N GLU A 368 38.46 66.66 -27.74
CA GLU A 368 39.38 67.56 -27.06
C GLU A 368 38.71 68.95 -26.94
N GLU A 369 38.31 69.33 -25.73
CA GLU A 369 37.92 70.72 -25.45
C GLU A 369 39.19 71.59 -25.45
N SER A 370 39.35 72.32 -26.56
CA SER A 370 40.31 73.39 -26.72
C SER A 370 40.12 74.46 -25.65
N THR A 371 41.17 74.70 -24.89
CA THR A 371 41.40 75.85 -24.02
C THR A 371 41.08 77.16 -24.73
N THR A 372 40.16 77.96 -24.18
CA THR A 372 40.12 79.40 -24.48
C THR A 372 39.80 80.21 -23.24
N THR A 373 40.87 80.86 -22.77
CA THR A 373 40.97 81.92 -21.79
C THR A 373 39.96 83.04 -22.03
N ARG A 374 39.24 83.50 -20.99
CA ARG A 374 38.77 84.89 -20.96
C ARG A 374 38.90 85.49 -19.55
N LYS A 375 39.87 86.40 -19.45
CA LYS A 375 40.13 87.32 -18.35
C LYS A 375 38.98 88.31 -18.17
N GLY A 376 38.77 88.75 -16.92
CA GLY A 376 38.77 90.19 -16.59
C GLY A 376 37.42 90.91 -16.50
N ALA A 377 37.05 91.15 -15.22
CA ALA A 377 36.15 92.11 -14.59
C ALA A 377 35.80 93.46 -15.26
N LEU A 378 34.64 93.95 -14.77
CA LEU A 378 33.98 95.27 -14.80
C LEU A 378 33.14 95.64 -16.02
#